data_AF-A0A925A5I8-F1
#
_entry.id   AF-A0A925A5I8-F1
#
_cell.length_a   1.000
_cell.length_b   1.000
_cell.length_c   1.000
_cell.angle_alpha   90.00
_cell.angle_beta   90.00
_cell.angle_gamma   90.00
#
_symmetry.space_group_name_H-M   'P 1'
#
loop_
_entity.id
_entity.type
_entity.pdbx_description
1 polymer ?
#
loop_
_entity_poly.entity_id
_entity_poly.type
_entity_poly.pdbx_seq_one_letter_code
_entity_poly.pdbx_strand_id
1 'polypeptide(L)'
;MSNSKFRSALFGYNKKDIFTYIEELTQLFESTIKEKDTKLTALTNENAQLKAKLSDAQADSKMIDDAKRHMGEAIIKAEQQSRRIIEEAHILFDTKRENIERQVEERKLELAQAKKELAAFRASTLEVMHLVSEKLITLIDQEDAKAAPSNMEAQAYPTEAQAPIDTPDKTYAPYTPPADVENERPRQSFNFFEDDEEETVDEMFDMEEKVAVNDSSRGIYILKD
;
A
#
# COMPACT_ATOMS: atom_id res chain seq x y z
N MET A 1 -73.39 51.56 -37.67
CA MET A 1 -73.88 52.35 -36.52
C MET A 1 -72.67 53.08 -35.95
N SER A 2 -72.64 54.40 -36.01
CA SER A 2 -71.54 55.20 -35.48
C SER A 2 -71.59 55.13 -33.94
N ASN A 3 -70.60 54.48 -33.33
CA ASN A 3 -70.38 54.51 -31.88
C ASN A 3 -69.92 55.92 -31.50
N SER A 4 -70.84 56.89 -31.51
CA SER A 4 -70.59 58.24 -31.01
C SER A 4 -70.51 58.17 -29.50
N LYS A 5 -69.28 58.17 -28.95
CA LYS A 5 -69.03 58.16 -27.49
C LYS A 5 -69.58 59.40 -26.76
N PHE A 6 -70.04 60.41 -27.51
CA PHE A 6 -70.48 61.70 -26.99
C PHE A 6 -71.84 62.07 -27.58
N ARG A 7 -72.76 62.59 -26.74
CA ARG A 7 -74.04 63.13 -27.22
C ARG A 7 -73.82 64.47 -27.92
N SER A 8 -74.50 64.74 -29.03
CA SER A 8 -74.43 66.02 -29.73
C SER A 8 -75.36 67.07 -29.10
N ALA A 9 -74.84 68.26 -28.82
CA ALA A 9 -75.56 69.46 -28.44
C ALA A 9 -75.70 70.42 -29.64
N LEU A 10 -76.57 71.44 -29.53
CA LEU A 10 -76.83 72.45 -30.56
C LEU A 10 -75.57 73.19 -31.08
N PHE A 11 -74.44 73.07 -30.37
CA PHE A 11 -73.11 73.54 -30.79
C PHE A 11 -72.01 72.51 -30.43
N GLY A 12 -72.01 71.34 -31.05
CA GLY A 12 -70.93 70.35 -30.93
C GLY A 12 -71.22 69.21 -29.95
N TYR A 13 -70.20 68.64 -29.32
CA TYR A 13 -70.36 67.52 -28.38
C TYR A 13 -70.70 68.00 -26.96
N ASN A 14 -71.43 67.18 -26.21
CA ASN A 14 -71.79 67.45 -24.82
C ASN A 14 -70.52 67.48 -23.95
N LYS A 15 -70.22 68.65 -23.40
CA LYS A 15 -69.04 68.88 -22.56
C LYS A 15 -68.97 67.94 -21.35
N LYS A 16 -70.10 67.54 -20.77
CA LYS A 16 -70.12 66.62 -19.61
C LYS A 16 -69.64 65.22 -19.99
N ASP A 17 -70.07 64.73 -21.15
CA ASP A 17 -69.68 63.39 -21.65
C ASP A 17 -68.18 63.38 -22.00
N ILE A 18 -67.67 64.49 -22.56
CA ILE A 18 -66.24 64.65 -22.84
C ILE A 18 -65.42 64.72 -21.54
N PHE A 19 -65.86 65.51 -20.56
CA PHE A 19 -65.16 65.61 -19.27
C PHE A 19 -65.09 64.27 -18.56
N THR A 20 -66.21 63.53 -18.52
CA THR A 20 -66.28 62.19 -17.90
C THR A 20 -65.33 61.23 -18.61
N TYR A 21 -65.31 61.22 -19.95
CA TYR A 21 -64.40 60.38 -20.72
C TYR A 21 -62.92 60.74 -20.50
N ILE A 22 -62.59 62.03 -20.43
CA ILE A 22 -61.22 62.48 -20.14
C ILE A 22 -60.83 62.00 -18.73
N GLU A 23 -61.72 62.10 -17.75
CA GLU A 23 -61.47 61.69 -16.37
C GLU A 23 -61.26 60.17 -16.25
N GLU A 24 -62.14 59.36 -16.87
CA GLU A 24 -61.99 57.91 -16.95
C GLU A 24 -60.70 57.49 -17.66
N LEU A 25 -60.37 58.14 -18.79
CA LEU A 25 -59.16 57.86 -19.53
C LEU A 25 -57.90 58.22 -18.72
N THR A 26 -57.94 59.34 -17.98
CA THR A 26 -56.84 59.74 -17.10
C THR A 26 -56.63 58.73 -15.97
N GLN A 27 -57.72 58.29 -15.32
CA GLN A 27 -57.65 57.25 -14.28
C GLN A 27 -57.14 55.92 -14.83
N LEU A 28 -57.56 55.51 -16.03
CA LEU A 28 -57.09 54.28 -16.66
C LEU A 28 -55.59 54.35 -16.96
N PHE A 29 -55.10 55.47 -17.48
CA PHE A 29 -53.67 55.66 -17.72
C PHE A 29 -52.88 55.67 -16.41
N GLU A 30 -53.36 56.36 -15.39
CA GLU A 30 -52.68 56.40 -14.09
C GLU A 30 -52.63 55.01 -13.44
N SER A 31 -53.71 54.23 -13.52
CA SER A 31 -53.75 52.84 -13.09
C SER A 31 -52.77 51.97 -13.86
N THR A 32 -52.72 52.12 -15.19
CA THR A 32 -51.83 51.35 -16.06
C THR A 32 -50.37 51.68 -15.77
N ILE A 33 -50.04 52.97 -15.56
CA ILE A 33 -48.69 53.40 -15.18
C ILE A 33 -48.29 52.78 -13.85
N LYS A 34 -49.15 52.84 -12.82
CA LYS A 34 -48.88 52.21 -11.51
C LYS A 34 -48.69 50.69 -11.62
N GLU A 35 -49.51 50.00 -12.42
CA GLU A 35 -49.37 48.56 -12.64
C GLU A 35 -48.05 48.22 -13.35
N LYS A 36 -47.66 49.03 -14.34
CA LYS A 36 -46.40 48.82 -15.06
C LYS A 36 -45.20 49.14 -14.18
N ASP A 37 -45.24 50.19 -13.37
CA ASP A 37 -44.15 50.55 -12.45
C ASP A 37 -43.96 49.50 -11.35
N THR A 38 -45.04 48.95 -10.80
CA THR A 38 -44.96 47.85 -9.83
C THR A 38 -44.37 46.59 -10.45
N LYS A 39 -44.78 46.22 -11.68
CA LYS A 39 -44.16 45.11 -12.43
C LYS A 39 -42.69 45.37 -12.75
N LEU A 40 -42.36 46.59 -13.16
CA LEU A 40 -40.99 46.98 -13.47
C LEU A 40 -40.10 46.85 -12.23
N THR A 41 -40.58 47.33 -11.08
CA THR A 41 -39.87 47.24 -9.80
C THR A 41 -39.67 45.78 -9.36
N ALA A 42 -40.69 44.93 -9.52
CA ALA A 42 -40.59 43.52 -9.22
C ALA A 42 -39.55 42.82 -10.11
N LEU A 43 -39.61 43.07 -11.42
CA LEU A 43 -38.66 42.49 -12.38
C LEU A 43 -37.23 43.00 -12.15
N THR A 44 -37.04 44.27 -11.79
CA THR A 44 -35.70 44.79 -11.47
C THR A 44 -35.12 44.13 -10.22
N ASN A 45 -35.96 43.88 -9.20
CA ASN A 45 -35.53 43.19 -7.99
C ASN A 45 -35.19 41.73 -8.26
N GLU A 46 -36.01 41.03 -9.05
CA GLU A 46 -35.72 39.66 -9.47
C GLU A 46 -34.43 39.58 -10.28
N ASN A 47 -34.23 40.49 -11.23
CA ASN A 47 -33.00 40.54 -12.03
C ASN A 47 -31.76 40.78 -11.16
N ALA A 48 -31.86 41.65 -10.15
CA ALA A 48 -30.78 41.88 -9.20
C ALA A 48 -30.47 40.62 -8.37
N GLN A 49 -31.50 39.91 -7.89
CA GLN A 49 -31.34 38.66 -7.15
C GLN A 49 -30.73 37.55 -8.02
N LEU A 50 -31.17 37.41 -9.26
CA LEU A 50 -30.63 36.42 -10.20
C LEU A 50 -29.17 36.71 -10.53
N LYS A 51 -28.78 37.98 -10.69
CA LYS A 51 -27.38 38.38 -10.88
C LYS A 51 -26.52 38.05 -9.67
N ALA A 52 -27.01 38.27 -8.46
CA ALA A 52 -26.31 37.88 -7.24
C ALA A 52 -26.09 36.35 -7.19
N LYS A 53 -27.15 35.56 -7.39
CA LYS A 53 -27.06 34.10 -7.43
C LYS A 53 -26.12 33.59 -8.53
N LEU A 54 -26.13 34.22 -9.70
CA LEU A 54 -25.22 33.88 -10.79
C LEU A 54 -23.76 34.14 -10.39
N SER A 55 -23.49 35.30 -9.77
CA SER A 55 -22.15 35.65 -9.28
C SER A 55 -21.66 34.66 -8.23
N ASP A 56 -22.53 34.28 -7.29
CA ASP A 56 -22.20 33.31 -6.24
C ASP A 56 -21.90 31.94 -6.85
N ALA A 57 -22.76 31.45 -7.75
CA ALA A 57 -22.55 30.17 -8.43
C ALA A 57 -21.25 30.16 -9.28
N GLN A 58 -20.90 31.28 -9.89
CA GLN A 58 -19.63 31.42 -10.61
C GLN A 58 -18.43 31.41 -9.68
N ALA A 59 -18.53 32.00 -8.49
CA ALA A 59 -17.48 31.95 -7.49
C ALA A 59 -17.29 30.51 -6.97
N ASP A 60 -18.38 29.83 -6.63
CA ASP A 60 -18.35 28.43 -6.19
C ASP A 60 -17.74 27.51 -7.26
N SER A 61 -18.13 27.68 -8.53
CA SER A 61 -17.56 26.90 -9.64
C SER A 61 -16.05 27.07 -9.72
N LYS A 62 -15.54 28.30 -9.60
CA LYS A 62 -14.09 28.56 -9.62
C LYS A 62 -13.40 27.90 -8.44
N MET A 63 -13.96 28.00 -7.24
CA MET A 63 -13.40 27.34 -6.05
C MET A 63 -13.34 25.81 -6.22
N ILE A 64 -14.37 25.22 -6.80
CA ILE A 64 -14.41 23.79 -7.09
C ILE A 64 -13.34 23.40 -8.12
N ASP A 65 -13.18 24.19 -9.18
CA ASP A 65 -12.19 23.90 -10.22
C ASP A 65 -10.75 24.05 -9.69
N ASP A 66 -10.48 25.05 -8.86
CA ASP A 66 -9.21 25.21 -8.17
C ASP A 66 -8.93 24.03 -7.22
N ALA A 67 -9.93 23.60 -6.45
CA ALA A 67 -9.82 22.45 -5.56
C ALA A 67 -9.52 21.17 -6.35
N LYS A 68 -10.22 20.91 -7.45
CA LYS A 68 -9.96 19.77 -8.33
C LYS A 68 -8.54 19.78 -8.87
N ARG A 69 -8.04 20.95 -9.28
CA ARG A 69 -6.68 21.10 -9.77
C ARG A 69 -5.66 20.75 -8.68
N HIS A 70 -5.82 21.28 -7.47
CA HIS A 70 -4.95 20.98 -6.34
C HIS A 70 -5.00 19.50 -5.94
N MET A 71 -6.18 18.89 -5.93
CA MET A 71 -6.34 17.45 -5.68
C MET A 71 -5.62 16.62 -6.74
N GLY A 72 -5.76 16.98 -8.03
CA GLY A 72 -5.04 16.33 -9.12
C GLY A 72 -3.53 16.41 -8.96
N GLU A 73 -3.00 17.59 -8.64
CA GLU A 73 -1.56 17.77 -8.37
C GLU A 73 -1.09 16.94 -7.17
N ALA A 74 -1.89 16.85 -6.11
CA ALA A 74 -1.57 16.06 -4.92
C ALA A 74 -1.55 14.55 -5.22
N ILE A 75 -2.53 14.06 -5.99
CA ILE A 75 -2.60 12.64 -6.41
C ILE A 75 -1.38 12.28 -7.25
N ILE A 76 -1.03 13.11 -8.24
CA ILE A 76 0.15 12.87 -9.09
C ILE A 76 1.43 12.81 -8.25
N LYS A 77 1.60 13.73 -7.29
CA LYS A 77 2.77 13.72 -6.39
C LYS A 77 2.79 12.48 -5.51
N ALA A 78 1.65 12.08 -4.96
CA ALA A 78 1.55 10.88 -4.13
C ALA A 78 1.89 9.61 -4.94
N GLU A 79 1.42 9.51 -6.19
CA GLU A 79 1.74 8.40 -7.07
C GLU A 79 3.24 8.36 -7.39
N GLN A 80 3.83 9.49 -7.76
CA GLN A 80 5.27 9.59 -8.02
C GLN A 80 6.11 9.20 -6.80
N GLN A 81 5.72 9.65 -5.60
CA GLN A 81 6.40 9.29 -4.36
C GLN A 81 6.24 7.79 -4.05
N SER A 82 5.05 7.24 -4.26
CA SER A 82 4.79 5.81 -4.04
C SER A 82 5.64 4.94 -4.96
N ARG A 83 5.72 5.29 -6.25
CA ARG A 83 6.60 4.60 -7.23
C ARG A 83 8.07 4.64 -6.79
N ARG A 84 8.55 5.80 -6.32
CA ARG A 84 9.93 5.93 -5.79
C ARG A 84 10.16 5.04 -4.57
N ILE A 85 9.24 5.03 -3.61
CA ILE A 85 9.36 4.19 -2.40
C ILE A 85 9.43 2.71 -2.77
N ILE A 86 8.59 2.27 -3.71
CA ILE A 86 8.58 0.89 -4.18
C ILE A 86 9.93 0.54 -4.84
N GLU A 87 10.42 1.41 -5.71
CA GLU A 87 11.70 1.18 -6.40
C GLU A 87 12.90 1.18 -5.43
N GLU A 88 12.94 2.13 -4.48
CA GLU A 88 13.94 2.15 -3.41
C GLU A 88 13.87 0.89 -2.53
N ALA A 89 12.66 0.41 -2.22
CA ALA A 89 12.47 -0.80 -1.44
C ALA A 89 12.97 -2.05 -2.18
N HIS A 90 12.76 -2.15 -3.50
CA HIS A 90 13.29 -3.23 -4.31
C HIS A 90 14.83 -3.22 -4.33
N ILE A 91 15.44 -2.06 -4.62
CA ILE A 91 16.90 -1.92 -4.61
C ILE A 91 17.49 -2.31 -3.25
N LEU A 92 16.87 -1.84 -2.16
CA LEU A 92 17.34 -2.13 -0.80
C LEU A 92 17.13 -3.60 -0.42
N PHE A 93 16.03 -4.22 -0.87
CA PHE A 93 15.79 -5.64 -0.69
C PHE A 93 16.86 -6.47 -1.40
N ASP A 94 17.13 -6.19 -2.68
CA ASP A 94 18.12 -6.92 -3.47
C ASP A 94 19.52 -6.78 -2.88
N THR A 95 19.90 -5.56 -2.52
CA THR A 95 21.19 -5.29 -1.86
C THR A 95 21.31 -6.06 -0.54
N LYS A 96 20.24 -6.11 0.27
CA LYS A 96 20.24 -6.86 1.54
C LYS A 96 20.29 -8.36 1.29
N ARG A 97 19.56 -8.87 0.29
CA ARG A 97 19.57 -10.28 -0.10
C ARG A 97 20.97 -10.71 -0.50
N GLU A 98 21.61 -9.99 -1.40
CA GLU A 98 23.00 -10.24 -1.83
C GLU A 98 23.98 -10.20 -0.65
N ASN A 99 23.82 -9.22 0.24
CA ASN A 99 24.69 -9.12 1.42
C ASN A 99 24.51 -10.30 2.39
N ILE A 100 23.28 -10.77 2.59
CA ILE A 100 23.00 -11.96 3.41
C ILE A 100 23.56 -13.21 2.75
N GLU A 101 23.35 -13.39 1.44
CA GLU A 101 23.88 -14.53 0.69
C GLU A 101 25.41 -14.59 0.79
N ARG A 102 26.09 -13.45 0.62
CA ARG A 102 27.55 -13.35 0.80
C ARG A 102 27.98 -13.74 2.21
N GLN A 103 27.30 -13.24 3.25
CA GLN A 103 27.61 -13.61 4.63
C GLN A 103 27.37 -15.10 4.89
N VAL A 104 26.31 -15.69 4.33
CA VAL A 104 26.04 -17.12 4.45
C VAL A 104 27.18 -17.94 3.84
N GLU A 105 27.66 -17.57 2.66
CA GLU A 105 28.79 -18.27 2.02
C GLU A 105 30.09 -18.10 2.80
N GLU A 106 30.39 -16.90 3.30
CA GLU A 106 31.55 -16.66 4.17
C GLU A 106 31.50 -17.53 5.43
N ARG A 107 30.35 -17.57 6.12
CA ARG A 107 30.15 -18.43 7.31
C ARG A 107 30.24 -19.92 7.00
N LYS A 108 29.78 -20.37 5.83
CA LYS A 108 29.94 -21.76 5.39
C LYS A 108 31.42 -22.11 5.22
N LEU A 109 32.21 -21.21 4.63
CA LEU A 109 33.66 -21.40 4.47
C LEU A 109 34.37 -21.42 5.83
N GLU A 110 34.08 -20.48 6.72
CA GLU A 110 34.60 -20.47 8.10
C GLU A 110 34.30 -21.79 8.83
N LEU A 111 33.06 -22.28 8.71
CA LEU A 111 32.62 -23.51 9.35
C LEU A 111 33.31 -24.75 8.76
N ALA A 112 33.52 -24.79 7.44
CA ALA A 112 34.27 -25.86 6.79
C ALA A 112 35.73 -25.88 7.26
N GLN A 113 36.36 -24.71 7.37
CA GLN A 113 37.72 -24.59 7.90
C GLN A 113 37.81 -25.03 9.36
N ALA A 114 36.94 -24.53 10.24
CA ALA A 114 36.92 -24.92 11.65
C ALA A 114 36.71 -26.43 11.85
N LYS A 115 35.87 -27.06 11.01
CA LYS A 115 35.71 -28.53 11.00
C LYS A 115 37.00 -29.25 10.63
N LYS A 116 37.74 -28.76 9.64
CA LYS A 116 39.03 -29.33 9.22
C LYS A 116 40.08 -29.19 10.33
N GLU A 117 40.16 -28.02 10.95
CA GLU A 117 41.05 -27.76 12.09
C GLU A 117 40.72 -28.66 13.28
N LEU A 118 39.43 -28.83 13.60
CA LEU A 118 38.99 -29.75 14.66
C LEU A 118 39.36 -31.20 14.36
N ALA A 119 39.21 -31.64 13.11
CA ALA A 119 39.61 -32.98 12.70
C ALA A 119 41.13 -33.19 12.83
N ALA A 120 41.93 -32.22 12.40
CA ALA A 120 43.39 -32.25 12.54
C ALA A 120 43.81 -32.27 14.03
N PHE A 121 43.17 -31.44 14.85
CA PHE A 121 43.42 -31.40 16.30
C PHE A 121 43.10 -32.74 16.98
N ARG A 122 41.96 -33.37 16.62
CA ARG A 122 41.61 -34.71 17.11
C ARG A 122 42.64 -35.76 16.72
N ALA A 123 43.09 -35.76 15.46
CA ALA A 123 44.11 -36.67 14.98
C ALA A 123 45.45 -36.49 15.74
N SER A 124 45.89 -35.24 15.92
CA SER A 124 47.09 -34.91 16.69
C SER A 124 46.98 -35.32 18.16
N THR A 125 45.81 -35.14 18.78
CA THR A 125 45.58 -35.57 20.17
C THR A 125 45.69 -37.09 20.30
N LEU A 126 45.08 -37.84 19.38
CA LEU A 126 45.20 -39.31 19.36
C LEU A 126 46.64 -39.76 19.17
N GLU A 127 47.39 -39.12 18.27
CA GLU A 127 48.80 -39.40 18.04
C GLU A 127 49.65 -39.18 19.31
N VAL A 128 49.44 -38.06 20.01
CA VAL A 128 50.11 -37.79 21.28
C VAL A 128 49.72 -38.83 22.35
N MET A 129 48.44 -39.20 22.44
CA MET A 129 47.99 -40.24 23.37
C MET A 129 48.64 -41.60 23.07
N HIS A 130 48.74 -42.00 21.80
CA HIS A 130 49.43 -43.21 21.39
C HIS A 130 50.91 -43.16 21.77
N LEU A 131 51.61 -42.06 21.47
CA LEU A 131 53.02 -41.88 21.82
C LEU A 131 53.27 -41.96 23.33
N VAL A 132 52.39 -41.33 24.14
CA VAL A 132 52.48 -41.39 25.60
C VAL A 132 52.23 -42.82 26.09
N SER A 133 51.22 -43.50 25.55
CA SER A 133 50.92 -44.90 25.90
C SER A 133 52.10 -45.82 25.57
N GLU A 134 52.70 -45.70 24.38
CA GLU A 134 53.87 -46.47 23.99
C GLU A 134 55.06 -46.20 24.93
N LYS A 135 55.33 -44.92 25.24
CA LYS A 135 56.39 -44.57 26.20
C LYS A 135 56.13 -45.18 27.58
N LEU A 136 54.90 -45.13 28.08
CA LEU A 136 54.55 -45.74 29.37
C LEU A 136 54.76 -47.25 29.35
N ILE A 137 54.35 -47.95 28.28
CA ILE A 137 54.61 -49.39 28.11
C ILE A 137 56.11 -49.67 28.14
N THR A 138 56.91 -48.91 27.38
CA THR A 138 58.37 -49.12 27.38
C THR A 138 59.03 -48.85 28.73
N LEU A 139 58.50 -47.91 29.51
CA LEU A 139 59.00 -47.62 30.85
C LEU A 139 58.65 -48.77 31.82
N ILE A 140 57.43 -49.30 31.74
CA ILE A 140 57.01 -50.49 32.50
C ILE A 140 57.90 -51.68 32.12
N ASP A 141 58.09 -51.96 30.83
CA ASP A 141 58.96 -53.05 30.37
C ASP A 141 60.41 -52.87 30.84
N GLN A 142 60.91 -51.64 30.93
CA GLN A 142 62.25 -51.34 31.46
C GLN A 142 62.33 -51.50 32.99
N GLU A 143 61.24 -51.24 33.70
CA GLU A 143 61.13 -51.44 35.14
C GLU A 143 61.03 -52.93 35.46
N ASP A 144 60.24 -53.68 34.70
CA ASP A 144 60.12 -55.14 34.76
C ASP A 144 61.42 -55.84 34.31
N ALA A 145 62.14 -55.31 33.31
CA ALA A 145 63.45 -55.85 32.90
C ALA A 145 64.56 -55.56 33.92
N LYS A 146 64.43 -54.50 34.73
CA LYS A 146 65.28 -54.28 35.92
C LYS A 146 64.88 -55.17 37.10
N ALA A 147 63.72 -55.82 37.01
CA ALA A 147 63.13 -56.66 38.04
C ALA A 147 62.81 -58.08 37.52
N ALA A 148 63.81 -58.92 37.26
CA ALA A 148 63.58 -60.36 37.12
C ALA A 148 64.73 -61.22 37.68
N PRO A 149 64.46 -62.32 38.41
CA PRO A 149 63.43 -62.47 39.44
C PRO A 149 64.03 -62.97 40.77
N SER A 150 63.46 -62.54 41.90
CA SER A 150 63.50 -63.31 43.15
C SER A 150 62.06 -63.56 43.62
N ASN A 151 61.75 -64.85 43.71
CA ASN A 151 60.60 -65.51 44.32
C ASN A 151 59.20 -65.37 43.70
N MET A 152 58.76 -66.52 43.21
CA MET A 152 57.37 -66.97 43.24
C MET A 152 56.83 -66.86 44.67
N GLU A 153 55.74 -66.13 44.84
CA GLU A 153 54.70 -66.50 45.80
C GLU A 153 53.34 -66.14 45.18
N ALA A 154 52.60 -67.19 44.82
CA ALA A 154 51.22 -67.08 44.41
C ALA A 154 50.39 -66.67 45.62
N GLN A 155 49.98 -65.41 45.68
CA GLN A 155 48.87 -64.99 46.52
C GLN A 155 47.61 -64.91 45.67
N ALA A 156 46.72 -65.86 45.93
CA ALA A 156 45.36 -65.87 45.44
C ALA A 156 44.61 -64.65 45.98
N TYR A 157 44.18 -63.76 45.08
CA TYR A 157 43.18 -62.75 45.40
C TYR A 157 41.78 -63.35 45.22
N PRO A 158 40.88 -63.15 46.20
CA PRO A 158 39.50 -63.59 46.10
C PRO A 158 38.73 -62.77 45.06
N THR A 159 37.86 -63.46 44.35
CA THR A 159 36.82 -62.91 43.47
C THR A 159 35.94 -61.92 44.24
N GLU A 160 36.14 -60.62 44.03
CA GLU A 160 35.16 -59.60 44.39
C GLU A 160 34.26 -59.27 43.21
N ALA A 161 32.99 -59.09 43.57
CA ALA A 161 31.83 -59.04 42.71
C ALA A 161 31.89 -57.93 41.67
N GLN A 162 31.41 -58.25 40.47
CA GLN A 162 31.01 -57.28 39.47
C GLN A 162 29.98 -56.32 40.09
N ALA A 163 30.33 -55.03 40.17
CA ALA A 163 29.36 -53.98 40.40
C ALA A 163 28.35 -53.99 39.23
N PRO A 164 27.05 -53.74 39.48
CA PRO A 164 26.04 -53.73 38.43
C PRO A 164 26.40 -52.70 37.37
N ILE A 165 26.39 -53.13 36.10
CA ILE A 165 26.35 -52.23 34.96
C ILE A 165 25.01 -51.50 35.06
N ASP A 166 25.06 -50.23 35.43
CA ASP A 166 23.91 -49.33 35.34
C ASP A 166 23.61 -49.17 33.84
N THR A 167 22.60 -49.91 33.38
CA THR A 167 22.02 -49.69 32.06
C THR A 167 21.51 -48.25 32.01
N PRO A 168 21.84 -47.44 30.99
CA PRO A 168 21.18 -46.16 30.83
C PRO A 168 19.69 -46.42 30.60
N ASP A 169 18.88 -46.06 31.59
CA ASP A 169 17.43 -46.10 31.55
C ASP A 169 16.94 -45.31 30.33
N LYS A 170 16.43 -46.03 29.33
CA LYS A 170 15.76 -45.45 28.17
C LYS A 170 14.30 -45.20 28.54
N THR A 171 14.07 -44.22 29.40
CA THR A 171 12.78 -43.53 29.46
C THR A 171 12.99 -42.05 29.17
N TYR A 172 13.14 -41.74 27.88
CA TYR A 172 12.82 -40.40 27.40
C TYR A 172 11.31 -40.21 27.52
N ALA A 173 10.86 -39.54 28.58
CA ALA A 173 9.58 -38.87 28.53
C ALA A 173 9.69 -37.71 27.52
N PRO A 174 8.78 -37.58 26.54
CA PRO A 174 8.80 -36.42 25.64
C PRO A 174 8.61 -35.15 26.47
N TYR A 175 9.52 -34.19 26.30
CA TYR A 175 9.42 -32.88 26.94
C TYR A 175 8.13 -32.19 26.49
N THR A 176 7.18 -32.05 27.40
CA THR A 176 6.07 -31.11 27.27
C THR A 176 6.54 -29.77 27.84
N PRO A 177 6.66 -28.71 27.03
CA PRO A 177 6.98 -27.39 27.56
C PRO A 177 5.91 -26.94 28.55
N PRO A 178 6.28 -26.24 29.63
CA PRO A 178 5.31 -25.74 30.60
C PRO A 178 4.31 -24.82 29.89
N ALA A 179 3.02 -25.14 30.08
CA ALA A 179 1.94 -24.20 29.85
C ALA A 179 2.18 -23.05 30.84
N ASP A 180 2.60 -21.90 30.30
CA ASP A 180 2.44 -20.54 30.86
C ASP A 180 3.63 -19.68 30.39
N VAL A 181 3.59 -19.31 29.12
CA VAL A 181 4.04 -17.97 28.70
C VAL A 181 2.91 -17.41 27.83
N GLU A 182 1.90 -16.87 28.49
CA GLU A 182 1.12 -15.78 27.92
C GLU A 182 2.10 -14.69 27.51
N ASN A 183 2.27 -14.47 26.22
CA ASN A 183 2.54 -13.12 25.74
C ASN A 183 2.02 -12.92 24.33
N GLU A 184 1.00 -12.08 24.30
CA GLU A 184 0.22 -11.56 23.20
C GLU A 184 1.07 -11.19 21.98
N ARG A 185 0.81 -11.87 20.85
CA ARG A 185 0.81 -11.19 19.55
C ARG A 185 -0.43 -11.64 18.79
N PRO A 186 -1.19 -10.71 18.18
CA PRO A 186 -2.30 -11.09 17.33
C PRO A 186 -1.72 -11.85 16.14
N ARG A 187 -2.07 -13.13 16.02
CA ARG A 187 -1.96 -13.88 14.77
C ARG A 187 -2.93 -13.21 13.80
N GLN A 188 -2.44 -12.30 12.96
CA GLN A 188 -3.15 -12.00 11.73
C GLN A 188 -3.12 -13.27 10.89
N SER A 189 -4.30 -13.86 10.72
CA SER A 189 -4.57 -14.96 9.82
C SER A 189 -4.09 -14.57 8.42
N PHE A 190 -3.08 -15.27 7.93
CA PHE A 190 -2.80 -15.38 6.51
C PHE A 190 -3.98 -16.13 5.90
N ASN A 191 -4.91 -15.41 5.27
CA ASN A 191 -5.84 -16.02 4.34
C ASN A 191 -5.05 -16.36 3.09
N PHE A 192 -4.67 -17.64 3.00
CA PHE A 192 -4.34 -18.32 1.77
C PHE A 192 -5.62 -18.36 0.94
N PHE A 193 -5.79 -17.41 0.03
CA PHE A 193 -6.71 -17.54 -1.08
C PHE A 193 -5.94 -18.24 -2.19
N GLU A 194 -6.11 -19.57 -2.25
CA GLU A 194 -6.23 -20.26 -3.52
C GLU A 194 -7.50 -19.71 -4.19
N ASP A 195 -7.32 -18.91 -5.24
CA ASP A 195 -8.31 -18.85 -6.31
C ASP A 195 -7.54 -19.02 -7.62
N ASP A 196 -7.88 -20.12 -8.28
CA ASP A 196 -7.52 -20.52 -9.62
C ASP A 196 -7.92 -19.44 -10.63
N GLU A 197 -6.96 -18.83 -11.33
CA GLU A 197 -7.17 -18.38 -12.72
C GLU A 197 -5.86 -18.60 -13.50
N GLU A 198 -5.79 -19.73 -14.22
CA GLU A 198 -4.92 -19.88 -15.38
C GLU A 198 -5.41 -18.92 -16.47
N GLU A 199 -4.87 -17.70 -16.51
CA GLU A 199 -4.99 -16.83 -17.68
C GLU A 199 -3.74 -17.03 -18.56
N THR A 200 -3.94 -17.74 -19.66
CA THR A 200 -2.93 -18.10 -20.65
C THR A 200 -2.24 -16.87 -21.24
N VAL A 201 -0.90 -16.92 -21.30
CA VAL A 201 0.01 -15.86 -21.77
C VAL A 201 -0.04 -15.65 -23.31
N ASP A 202 -1.14 -16.00 -23.99
CA ASP A 202 -1.20 -16.04 -25.46
C ASP A 202 -2.05 -14.94 -26.14
N GLU A 203 -2.60 -13.97 -25.38
CA GLU A 203 -3.35 -12.84 -25.98
C GLU A 203 -2.67 -11.45 -25.85
N MET A 204 -1.43 -11.36 -25.35
CA MET A 204 -0.69 -10.08 -25.25
C MET A 204 0.21 -9.73 -26.44
N PHE A 205 0.16 -10.50 -27.54
CA PHE A 205 0.89 -10.21 -28.78
C PHE A 205 -0.05 -10.13 -29.99
N ASP A 206 -0.96 -9.15 -30.02
CA ASP A 206 -1.57 -8.71 -31.29
C ASP A 206 -2.22 -7.30 -31.24
N MET A 207 -1.61 -6.36 -30.52
CA MET A 207 -2.02 -4.94 -30.53
C MET A 207 -0.91 -3.95 -30.88
N GLU A 208 0.12 -4.40 -31.59
CA GLU A 208 0.94 -3.52 -32.42
C GLU A 208 0.64 -3.83 -33.89
N GLU A 209 0.35 -2.79 -34.68
CA GLU A 209 0.15 -2.81 -36.14
C GLU A 209 -1.30 -2.73 -36.69
N LYS A 210 -2.09 -1.74 -36.24
CA LYS A 210 -3.04 -1.02 -37.12
C LYS A 210 -3.17 0.47 -36.77
N VAL A 211 -2.09 1.24 -37.01
CA VAL A 211 -2.20 2.69 -37.26
C VAL A 211 -1.87 2.92 -38.73
N ALA A 212 -2.87 2.70 -39.58
CA ALA A 212 -2.82 3.07 -40.99
C ALA A 212 -4.08 3.87 -41.33
N VAL A 213 -3.89 5.19 -41.34
CA VAL A 213 -4.49 6.16 -42.27
C VAL A 213 -6.00 6.00 -42.53
N ASN A 214 -6.81 6.65 -41.69
CA ASN A 214 -8.09 7.17 -42.15
C ASN A 214 -8.47 8.43 -41.37
N ASP A 215 -7.98 9.58 -41.81
CA ASP A 215 -8.67 10.85 -41.58
C ASP A 215 -8.54 11.73 -42.83
N SER A 216 -9.37 11.41 -43.81
CA SER A 216 -9.71 12.34 -44.88
C SER A 216 -10.88 13.19 -44.41
N SER A 217 -10.73 14.50 -44.57
CA SER A 217 -11.80 15.50 -44.68
C SER A 217 -12.40 16.09 -43.40
N ARG A 218 -11.70 17.06 -42.80
CA ARG A 218 -12.38 18.24 -42.23
C ARG A 218 -11.72 19.53 -42.67
N GLY A 219 -12.43 20.22 -43.57
CA GLY A 219 -12.04 21.46 -44.19
C GLY A 219 -11.91 22.61 -43.20
N ILE A 220 -10.87 23.41 -43.44
CA ILE A 220 -10.65 24.72 -42.86
C ILE A 220 -11.61 25.70 -43.57
N TYR A 221 -12.59 26.23 -42.84
CA TYR A 221 -13.27 27.47 -43.22
C TYR A 221 -12.83 28.57 -42.26
N ILE A 222 -11.96 29.45 -42.77
CA ILE A 222 -11.68 30.74 -42.15
C ILE A 222 -12.78 31.69 -42.64
N LEU A 223 -13.70 32.04 -41.75
CA LEU A 223 -14.52 33.25 -41.89
C LEU A 223 -13.75 34.37 -41.18
N LYS A 224 -13.26 35.33 -41.95
CA LYS A 224 -12.86 36.64 -41.45
C LYS A 224 -14.09 37.54 -41.51
N ASP A 225 -14.50 38.03 -40.35
CA ASP A 225 -15.21 39.31 -40.21
C ASP A 225 -14.17 40.45 -40.17
#